data_AF-A0A6N2BB84-F1
#
_entry.id   AF-A0A6N2BB84-F1
#
_cell.length_a   1.000
_cell.length_b   1.000
_cell.length_c   1.000
_cell.angle_alpha   90.00
_cell.angle_beta   90.00
_cell.angle_gamma   90.00
#
_symmetry.space_group_name_H-M   'P 1'
#
loop_
_entity.id
_entity.type
_entity.pdbx_description
1 polymer ?
#
loop_
_entity_poly.entity_id
_entity_poly.type
_entity_poly.pdbx_seq_one_letter_code
_entity_poly.pdbx_strand_id
1 'polypeptide(L)'
;MSIGNFDNSFTNNHQRIGLAVYAAIWLQAVTGILKPDRESKGRSIWFLVHWLLGVTVSLLGIINIYTGLQSYHTRTMRSTSVWNLAFTVEIVVILFIYLLQEKWALYKANQE
;
A
#
# COMPACT_ATOMS: atom_id res chain seq x y z
N MET A 1 -8.20 10.28 -25.86
CA MET A 1 -8.92 9.06 -25.42
C MET A 1 -10.26 9.52 -24.85
N SER A 2 -11.37 8.96 -25.34
CA SER A 2 -12.73 9.38 -24.98
C SER A 2 -13.23 8.65 -23.74
N ILE A 3 -13.93 9.38 -22.87
CA ILE A 3 -14.63 8.91 -21.66
C ILE A 3 -15.70 7.83 -22.00
N GLY A 4 -16.05 7.63 -23.28
CA GLY A 4 -17.05 6.65 -23.73
C GLY A 4 -16.55 5.21 -23.95
N ASN A 5 -15.24 4.97 -23.98
CA ASN A 5 -14.67 3.62 -24.21
C ASN A 5 -13.95 3.08 -22.96
N PHE A 6 -14.58 3.18 -21.79
CA PHE A 6 -14.15 2.37 -20.65
C PHE A 6 -14.51 0.91 -20.94
N ASP A 7 -13.58 0.21 -21.59
CA ASP A 7 -13.61 -1.24 -21.59
C ASP A 7 -13.42 -1.69 -20.13
N ASN A 8 -14.53 -1.99 -19.46
CA ASN A 8 -14.59 -2.35 -18.03
C ASN A 8 -14.06 -3.79 -17.80
N SER A 9 -13.14 -4.21 -18.65
CA SER A 9 -12.61 -5.55 -18.72
C SER A 9 -11.41 -5.64 -17.76
N PHE A 10 -11.68 -6.07 -16.52
CA PHE A 10 -10.65 -6.43 -15.53
C PHE A 10 -10.04 -7.80 -15.87
N THR A 11 -9.45 -7.90 -17.06
CA THR A 11 -9.04 -9.18 -17.66
C THR A 11 -7.67 -9.64 -17.20
N ASN A 12 -6.88 -8.76 -16.58
CA ASN A 12 -5.59 -9.14 -16.00
C ASN A 12 -5.51 -8.90 -14.49
N ASN A 13 -4.55 -9.58 -13.85
CA ASN A 13 -4.37 -9.54 -12.40
C ASN A 13 -4.06 -8.14 -11.88
N HIS A 14 -3.28 -7.32 -12.61
CA HIS A 14 -2.98 -5.94 -12.21
C HIS A 14 -4.26 -5.09 -12.13
N GLN A 15 -5.18 -5.21 -13.09
CA GLN A 15 -6.44 -4.46 -13.04
C GLN A 15 -7.31 -4.91 -11.85
N ARG A 16 -7.43 -6.23 -11.61
CA ARG A 16 -8.24 -6.79 -10.52
C ARG A 16 -7.69 -6.42 -9.14
N ILE A 17 -6.37 -6.55 -8.95
CA ILE A 17 -5.67 -6.14 -7.72
C ILE A 17 -5.75 -4.62 -7.56
N GLY A 18 -5.54 -3.86 -8.63
CA GLY A 18 -5.62 -2.40 -8.61
C GLY A 18 -6.98 -1.88 -8.16
N LEU A 19 -8.09 -2.49 -8.61
CA LEU A 19 -9.42 -2.13 -8.14
C LEU A 19 -9.59 -2.43 -6.64
N ALA A 20 -9.14 -3.61 -6.19
CA ALA A 20 -9.21 -3.99 -4.79
C ALA A 20 -8.39 -3.04 -3.90
N VAL A 21 -7.17 -2.70 -4.32
CA VAL A 21 -6.30 -1.71 -3.65
C VAL A 21 -6.97 -0.35 -3.60
N TYR A 22 -7.54 0.12 -4.72
CA TYR A 22 -8.20 1.42 -4.77
C TYR A 22 -9.36 1.51 -3.77
N ALA A 23 -10.23 0.51 -3.74
CA ALA A 23 -11.32 0.44 -2.76
C ALA A 23 -10.79 0.36 -1.32
N ALA A 24 -9.75 -0.44 -1.08
CA ALA A 24 -9.16 -0.62 0.24
C ALA A 24 -8.43 0.63 0.76
N ILE A 25 -7.83 1.46 -0.11
CA ILE A 25 -7.27 2.77 0.27
C ILE A 25 -8.36 3.70 0.82
N TRP A 26 -9.51 3.77 0.14
CA TRP A 26 -10.64 4.56 0.63
C TRP A 26 -11.19 4.01 1.96
N LEU A 27 -11.29 2.69 2.09
CA LEU A 27 -11.68 2.06 3.36
C LEU A 27 -10.67 2.38 4.48
N GLN A 28 -9.37 2.33 4.19
CA GLN A 28 -8.31 2.68 5.15
C GLN A 28 -8.44 4.15 5.59
N ALA A 29 -8.69 5.08 4.66
CA ALA A 29 -8.88 6.49 4.96
C ALA A 29 -10.12 6.72 5.84
N VAL A 30 -11.26 6.11 5.48
CA VAL A 30 -12.52 6.22 6.25
C VAL A 30 -12.34 5.64 7.66
N THR A 31 -11.74 4.46 7.80
CA THR A 31 -11.48 3.88 9.13
C THR A 31 -10.53 4.75 9.95
N GLY A 32 -9.54 5.40 9.32
CA GLY A 32 -8.66 6.38 9.95
C GLY A 32 -9.38 7.61 10.50
N ILE A 33 -10.34 8.15 9.74
CA ILE A 33 -11.17 9.29 10.16
C ILE A 33 -12.10 8.91 11.31
N LEU A 34 -12.68 7.70 11.27
CA LEU A 34 -13.59 7.17 12.29
C LEU A 34 -12.85 6.63 13.53
N LYS A 35 -11.65 7.13 13.82
CA LYS A 35 -10.84 6.71 14.98
C LYS A 35 -11.60 6.94 16.29
N PRO A 36 -11.82 5.90 17.12
CA PRO A 36 -12.48 6.04 18.41
C PRO A 36 -11.70 6.90 19.41
N ASP A 37 -12.44 7.51 20.33
CA ASP A 37 -11.88 8.24 21.48
C ASP A 37 -10.94 7.39 22.32
N ARG A 38 -10.01 8.05 23.03
CA ARG A 38 -8.96 7.40 23.81
C ARG A 38 -9.49 6.41 24.84
N GLU A 39 -10.64 6.71 25.44
CA GLU A 39 -11.25 5.92 26.51
C GLU A 39 -12.22 4.84 26.00
N SER A 40 -12.45 4.75 24.68
CA SER A 40 -13.39 3.80 24.10
C SER A 40 -12.87 2.36 24.20
N LYS A 41 -13.70 1.45 24.74
CA LYS A 41 -13.42 0.00 24.79
C LYS A 41 -13.16 -0.61 23.41
N GLY A 42 -13.71 -0.01 22.34
CA GLY A 42 -13.54 -0.48 20.96
C GLY A 42 -12.23 -0.05 20.30
N ARG A 43 -11.45 0.85 20.92
CA ARG A 43 -10.24 1.43 20.31
C ARG A 43 -9.17 0.39 19.98
N SER A 44 -8.99 -0.63 20.82
CA SER A 44 -8.01 -1.69 20.57
C SER A 44 -8.38 -2.55 19.36
N ILE A 45 -9.66 -2.87 19.19
CA ILE A 45 -10.16 -3.63 18.04
C ILE A 45 -10.02 -2.79 16.77
N TRP A 46 -10.45 -1.52 16.83
CA TRP A 46 -10.27 -0.59 15.73
C TRP A 46 -8.79 -0.48 15.32
N PHE A 47 -7.88 -0.36 16.29
CA PHE A 47 -6.45 -0.27 16.03
C PHE A 47 -5.95 -1.51 15.29
N LEU A 48 -6.30 -2.71 15.76
CA LEU A 48 -5.92 -3.96 15.10
C LEU A 48 -6.45 -4.03 13.67
N VAL A 49 -7.74 -3.72 13.46
CA VAL A 49 -8.38 -3.75 12.13
C VAL A 49 -7.74 -2.73 11.19
N HIS A 50 -7.61 -1.48 11.62
CA HIS A 50 -7.01 -0.41 10.82
C HIS A 50 -5.53 -0.69 10.50
N TRP A 51 -4.80 -1.28 11.45
CA TRP A 51 -3.41 -1.68 11.25
C TRP A 51 -3.29 -2.83 10.23
N LEU A 52 -4.06 -3.92 10.39
CA LEU A 52 -4.07 -5.05 9.46
C LEU A 52 -4.50 -4.63 8.05
N LEU A 53 -5.51 -3.75 7.95
CA LEU A 53 -5.97 -3.20 6.69
C LEU A 53 -4.85 -2.38 6.02
N GLY A 54 -4.15 -1.52 6.79
CA GLY A 54 -3.01 -0.75 6.29
C GLY A 54 -1.85 -1.61 5.79
N VAL A 55 -1.50 -2.68 6.52
CA VAL A 55 -0.49 -3.66 6.08
C VAL A 55 -0.93 -4.33 4.78
N THR A 56 -2.19 -4.77 4.71
CA THR A 56 -2.74 -5.43 3.52
C THR A 56 -2.73 -4.52 2.30
N VAL A 57 -3.17 -3.26 2.44
CA VAL A 57 -3.14 -2.26 1.37
C VAL A 57 -1.72 -2.03 0.86
N SER A 58 -0.75 -1.93 1.78
CA SER A 58 0.66 -1.69 1.42
C SER A 58 1.25 -2.87 0.64
N LEU A 59 1.02 -4.11 1.11
CA LEU A 59 1.50 -5.32 0.43
C LEU A 59 0.85 -5.51 -0.95
N LEU A 60 -0.47 -5.34 -1.04
CA LEU A 60 -1.18 -5.44 -2.31
C LEU A 60 -0.78 -4.32 -3.27
N GLY A 61 -0.47 -3.12 -2.78
CA GLY A 61 0.08 -2.03 -3.58
C GLY A 61 1.42 -2.38 -4.24
N ILE A 62 2.34 -2.96 -3.47
CA ILE A 62 3.63 -3.45 -3.99
C ILE A 62 3.43 -4.51 -5.08
N ILE A 63 2.59 -5.52 -4.80
CA ILE A 63 2.26 -6.58 -5.77
C ILE A 63 1.63 -5.97 -7.03
N ASN A 64 0.74 -4.98 -6.87
CA ASN A 64 0.07 -4.34 -7.98
C ASN A 64 1.03 -3.59 -8.91
N ILE A 65 2.07 -2.94 -8.35
CA ILE A 65 3.08 -2.24 -9.14
C ILE A 65 3.93 -3.23 -9.94
N TYR A 66 4.43 -4.30 -9.33
CA TYR A 66 5.23 -5.31 -10.05
C TYR A 66 4.42 -6.02 -11.14
N THR A 67 3.17 -6.39 -10.85
CA THR A 67 2.28 -7.00 -11.87
C THR A 67 1.93 -6.02 -13.00
N GLY A 68 1.83 -4.72 -12.69
CA GLY A 68 1.66 -3.65 -13.66
C GLY A 68 2.88 -3.49 -14.57
N LEU A 69 4.09 -3.47 -14.00
CA LEU A 69 5.34 -3.43 -14.75
C LEU A 69 5.51 -4.67 -15.64
N GLN A 70 5.19 -5.87 -15.13
CA GLN A 70 5.20 -7.07 -15.95
C GLN A 70 4.20 -6.99 -17.12
N SER A 71 2.98 -6.48 -16.86
CA SER A 71 1.97 -6.30 -17.90
C SER A 71 2.40 -5.28 -18.95
N TYR A 72 3.04 -4.19 -18.54
CA TYR A 72 3.61 -3.17 -19.42
C TYR A 72 4.71 -3.77 -20.32
N HIS A 73 5.64 -4.51 -19.73
CA HIS A 73 6.71 -5.18 -20.47
C HIS A 73 6.11 -6.13 -21.52
N THR A 74 5.18 -7.01 -21.12
CA THR A 74 4.56 -7.98 -22.04
C THR A 74 3.82 -7.30 -23.21
N ARG A 75 3.19 -6.13 -22.99
CA ARG A 75 2.44 -5.42 -24.04
C ARG A 75 3.31 -4.57 -24.97
N THR A 76 4.39 -3.99 -24.44
CA THR A 76 5.20 -3.01 -25.18
C THR A 76 6.56 -3.55 -25.61
N MET A 77 6.96 -4.70 -25.07
CA MET A 77 8.31 -5.28 -25.19
C MET A 77 9.42 -4.33 -24.72
N ARG A 78 9.08 -3.27 -23.97
CA ARG A 78 10.05 -2.32 -23.42
C ARG A 78 10.55 -2.81 -22.08
N SER A 79 11.85 -2.68 -21.86
CA SER A 79 12.48 -3.01 -20.59
C SER A 79 11.87 -2.19 -19.45
N THR A 80 11.60 -2.87 -18.33
CA THR A 80 11.13 -2.28 -17.07
C THR A 80 12.18 -2.31 -15.98
N SER A 81 13.42 -2.71 -16.30
CA SER A 81 14.50 -2.89 -15.32
C SER A 81 14.77 -1.64 -14.48
N VAL A 82 14.74 -0.45 -15.09
CA VAL A 82 14.96 0.83 -14.38
C VAL A 82 13.84 1.07 -13.36
N TRP A 83 12.59 0.84 -13.74
CA TRP A 83 11.43 1.02 -12.85
C TRP A 83 11.38 -0.02 -11.73
N ASN A 84 11.70 -1.28 -12.05
CA ASN A 84 11.82 -2.34 -11.05
C ASN A 84 12.90 -1.99 -10.02
N LEU A 85 14.09 -1.55 -10.48
CA LEU A 85 15.18 -1.16 -9.59
C LEU A 85 14.79 0.04 -8.72
N ALA A 86 14.26 1.10 -9.32
CA ALA A 86 13.85 2.30 -8.60
C ALA A 86 12.83 1.97 -7.50
N PHE A 87 11.79 1.20 -7.84
CA PHE A 87 10.75 0.83 -6.87
C PHE A 87 11.26 -0.13 -5.79
N THR A 88 12.18 -1.05 -6.13
CA THR A 88 12.83 -1.92 -5.14
C THR A 88 13.65 -1.09 -4.15
N VAL A 89 14.45 -0.14 -4.64
CA VAL A 89 15.25 0.76 -3.80
C VAL A 89 14.35 1.59 -2.90
N GLU A 90 13.24 2.12 -3.42
CA GLU A 90 12.24 2.86 -2.64
C GLU A 90 11.71 2.01 -1.46
N ILE A 91 11.26 0.78 -1.72
CA ILE A 91 10.77 -0.13 -0.67
C ILE A 91 11.85 -0.38 0.39
N VAL A 92 13.09 -0.66 -0.03
CA VAL A 92 14.21 -0.91 0.88
C VAL A 92 14.49 0.31 1.76
N VAL A 93 14.48 1.51 1.19
CA VAL A 93 14.68 2.77 1.93
C VAL A 93 13.56 2.99 2.94
N ILE A 94 12.30 2.77 2.56
CA ILE A 94 11.15 2.90 3.48
C ILE A 94 11.24 1.89 4.63
N LEU A 95 11.58 0.64 4.34
CA LEU A 95 11.77 -0.40 5.36
C LEU A 95 12.93 -0.06 6.29
N PHE A 96 14.04 0.46 5.75
CA PHE A 96 15.17 0.91 6.56
C PHE A 96 14.77 2.06 7.50
N ILE A 97 14.05 3.07 7.00
CA ILE A 97 13.52 4.16 7.81
C ILE A 97 12.58 3.63 8.90
N TYR A 98 11.68 2.69 8.56
CA TYR A 98 10.76 2.07 9.52
C TYR A 98 11.51 1.39 10.67
N LEU A 99 12.57 0.63 10.38
CA LEU A 99 13.40 -0.02 11.41
C LEU A 99 14.14 1.00 12.30
N LEU A 100 14.52 2.16 11.76
CA LEU A 100 15.14 3.22 12.55
C LEU A 100 14.15 3.91 13.50
N GLN A 101 12.87 4.03 13.12
CA GLN A 101 11.84 4.63 13.97
C GLN A 101 11.66 3.87 15.28
N GLU A 102 11.71 2.54 15.25
CA GLU A 102 11.59 1.69 16.45
C GLU A 102 12.74 1.96 17.44
N LYS A 103 13.99 2.00 16.94
CA LYS A 103 15.16 2.28 17.79
C LYS A 103 15.15 3.68 18.38
N TRP A 104 14.68 4.67 17.62
CA TRP A 104 14.56 6.04 18.09
C TRP A 104 13.54 6.19 19.22
N ALA A 105 12.41 5.48 19.13
CA ALA A 105 11.41 5.45 20.20
C ALA A 105 11.97 4.86 21.51
N LEU A 106 12.72 3.75 21.41
CA LEU A 106 13.41 3.14 22.55
C LEU A 106 14.47 4.07 23.17
N TYR A 107 15.26 4.76 22.33
CA TYR A 107 16.26 5.70 22.82
C TYR A 107 15.62 6.83 23.64
N LYS A 108 14.50 7.41 23.18
CA LYS A 108 13.79 8.45 23.95
C LYS A 108 13.25 7.93 25.28
N ALA A 109 12.66 6.74 25.30
CA ALA A 109 12.11 6.16 26.52
C ALA A 109 13.17 5.88 27.61
N ASN A 110 14.44 5.67 27.21
CA ASN A 110 15.55 5.46 28.15
C ASN A 110 16.17 6.77 28.69
N GLN A 111 15.68 7.94 28.25
CA GLN A 111 16.16 9.27 28.68
C GLN A 111 15.17 10.00 29.61
N GLU A 112 13.98 9.42 29.83
CA GLU A 112 12.94 9.88 30.78
C GLU A 112 12.95 9.01 32.04
#